data_AF-A0A1M5XCQ4-F1
#
_entry.id   AF-A0A1M5XCQ4-F1
#
_cell.length_a   1.000
_cell.length_b   1.000
_cell.length_c   1.000
_cell.angle_alpha   90.00
_cell.angle_beta   90.00
_cell.angle_gamma   90.00
#
_symmetry.space_group_name_H-M   'P 1'
#
loop_
_entity.id
_entity.type
_entity.pdbx_description
1 polymer ?
#
loop_
_entity_poly.entity_id
_entity_poly.type
_entity_poly.pdbx_seq_one_letter_code
_entity_poly.pdbx_strand_id
1 'polypeptide(L)' 'MPSHFHAQYGDHKIIVDIVNGSVIKGIFPSKQLRLVLAWCEIHKEELMRNWEAAKEHQDIQKINPLI' A
#
# COMPACT_ATOMS: atom_id res chain seq x y z
N MET A 1 6.78 -11.63 -6.75
CA MET A 1 6.48 -10.95 -5.47
C MET A 1 4.96 -10.91 -5.31
N PRO A 2 4.39 -11.04 -4.10
CA PRO A 2 2.96 -10.85 -3.87
C PRO A 2 2.51 -9.44 -4.29
N SER A 3 1.20 -9.21 -4.42
CA SER A 3 0.67 -7.87 -4.68
C SER A 3 0.98 -6.96 -3.50
N HIS A 4 1.72 -5.88 -3.78
CA HIS A 4 2.22 -4.99 -2.74
C HIS A 4 2.27 -3.55 -3.20
N PHE A 5 2.35 -2.63 -2.25
CA PHE A 5 2.70 -1.24 -2.51
C PHE A 5 3.80 -0.77 -1.56
N HIS A 6 4.46 0.32 -1.93
CA HIS A 6 5.45 0.98 -1.09
C HIS A 6 4.83 2.17 -0.38
N ALA A 7 5.15 2.34 0.90
CA ALA A 7 4.80 3.53 1.65
C ALA A 7 6.06 4.16 2.24
N GLN A 8 6.10 5.50 2.29
CA GLN A 8 7.21 6.27 2.86
C GLN A 8 6.69 7.27 3.91
N TYR A 9 7.42 7.40 5.01
CA TYR A 9 7.19 8.41 6.05
C TYR A 9 8.51 8.92 6.61
N GLY A 10 8.88 10.15 6.26
CA GLY A 10 10.23 10.67 6.51
C GLY A 10 11.29 9.74 5.90
N ASP A 11 12.23 9.30 6.73
CA ASP A 11 13.29 8.35 6.35
C ASP A 11 12.85 6.88 6.36
N HIS A 12 11.65 6.59 6.87
CA HIS A 12 11.13 5.22 6.93
C HIS A 12 10.50 4.82 5.61
N LYS A 13 10.73 3.58 5.18
CA LYS A 13 10.09 2.95 4.01
C LYS A 13 9.59 1.56 4.39
N ILE A 14 8.38 1.23 3.94
CA ILE A 14 7.80 -0.11 4.09
C ILE A 14 7.27 -0.63 2.76
N ILE A 15 7.22 -1.95 2.67
CA ILE A 15 6.53 -2.71 1.63
C ILE A 15 5.34 -3.39 2.30
N VAL A 16 4.13 -3.16 1.80
CA VAL A 16 2.89 -3.68 2.38
C VAL A 16 2.25 -4.65 1.41
N ASP A 17 1.90 -5.84 1.89
CA ASP A 17 1.08 -6.84 1.20
C ASP A 17 -0.37 -6.34 1.12
N ILE A 18 -0.90 -6.20 -0.09
CA ILE A 18 -2.26 -5.70 -0.34
C ILE A 18 -3.31 -6.74 0.10
N VAL A 19 -3.04 -8.02 -0.07
CA VAL A 19 -4.00 -9.10 0.22
C VAL A 19 -4.12 -9.32 1.71
N ASN A 20 -2.99 -9.38 2.40
CA ASN A 20 -2.92 -9.72 3.82
C ASN A 20 -2.97 -8.49 4.74
N GLY A 21 -2.82 -7.27 4.19
CA GLY A 21 -2.80 -6.04 5.00
C GLY A 21 -1.65 -6.05 6.00
N SER A 22 -0.47 -6.52 5.60
CA SER A 22 0.68 -6.73 6.49
C SER A 22 1.99 -6.21 5.90
N VAL A 23 2.98 -5.94 6.74
CA VAL A 23 4.28 -5.45 6.29
C VAL A 23 5.17 -6.62 5.85
N ILE A 24 5.63 -6.57 4.61
CA ILE A 24 6.61 -7.51 4.05
C ILE A 24 8.03 -7.11 4.45
N LYS A 25 8.34 -5.80 4.41
CA LYS A 25 9.69 -5.28 4.68
C LYS A 25 9.63 -3.86 5.23
N GLY A 26 10.57 -3.52 6.09
CA GLY A 26 10.73 -2.18 6.66
C GLY A 26 9.98 -2.02 7.98
N ILE A 27 10.10 -0.84 8.57
CA ILE A 27 9.48 -0.51 9.86
C ILE A 27 8.94 0.91 9.79
N PHE A 28 7.68 1.09 10.21
CA PHE A 28 7.07 2.39 10.47
C PHE A 28 6.84 2.55 11.98
N PRO A 29 6.83 3.79 12.50
CA PRO A 29 6.30 4.03 13.84
C PRO A 29 4.83 3.60 13.90
N SER A 30 4.38 3.12 15.05
CA SER A 30 3.10 2.41 15.21
C SER A 30 1.89 3.21 14.72
N LYS A 31 1.88 4.53 14.90
CA LYS A 31 0.79 5.40 14.47
C LYS A 31 0.66 5.42 12.94
N GLN A 32 1.78 5.61 12.23
CA GLN A 32 1.83 5.66 10.78
C GLN A 32 1.52 4.29 10.17
N LEU A 33 2.03 3.22 10.78
CA LEU A 33 1.70 1.86 10.36
C LEU A 33 0.19 1.64 10.41
N ARG A 34 -0.47 2.00 11.52
CA ARG A 34 -1.92 1.84 11.67
C ARG A 34 -2.70 2.60 10.59
N LEU A 35 -2.28 3.83 10.25
CA LEU A 35 -2.92 4.62 9.20
C LEU A 35 -2.77 3.96 7.82
N VAL A 36 -1.57 3.50 7.47
CA VAL A 36 -1.32 2.83 6.19
C VAL A 36 -2.09 1.52 6.07
N LEU A 37 -2.14 0.71 7.12
CA LEU A 37 -2.89 -0.55 7.11
C LEU A 37 -4.41 -0.31 7.04
N ALA A 38 -4.93 0.68 7.75
CA ALA A 38 -6.34 1.06 7.63
C ALA A 38 -6.69 1.56 6.22
N TRP A 39 -5.83 2.39 5.64
CA TRP A 39 -5.98 2.85 4.26
C TRP A 39 -5.92 1.70 3.26
N CYS A 40 -4.99 0.75 3.46
CA CYS A 40 -4.89 -0.47 2.66
C CYS A 40 -6.18 -1.30 2.68
N GLU A 41 -6.79 -1.46 3.86
CA GLU A 41 -8.03 -2.24 4.01
C GLU A 41 -9.20 -1.55 3.31
N ILE A 42 -9.36 -0.24 3.49
CA ILE A 42 -10.45 0.54 2.87
C ILE A 42 -10.35 0.55 1.35
N HIS A 43 -9.13 0.65 0.81
CA HIS A 43 -8.88 0.80 -0.63
C HIS A 43 -8.34 -0.47 -1.30
N LYS A 44 -8.55 -1.64 -0.69
CA LYS A 44 -7.97 -2.90 -1.15
C LYS A 44 -8.27 -3.22 -2.61
N GLU A 45 -9.52 -3.02 -3.05
CA GLU A 45 -9.93 -3.27 -4.43
C GLU A 45 -9.28 -2.31 -5.44
N GLU A 46 -9.14 -1.04 -5.08
CA GLU A 46 -8.48 -0.03 -5.90
C GLU A 46 -6.97 -0.33 -5.99
N LEU A 47 -6.35 -0.73 -4.89
CA LEU A 47 -4.95 -1.14 -4.84
C LEU A 47 -4.69 -2.38 -5.71
N MET A 48 -5.58 -3.38 -5.67
CA MET A 48 -5.48 -4.56 -6.52
C MET A 48 -5.60 -4.23 -8.01
N ARG A 49 -6.55 -3.35 -8.39
CA ARG A 49 -6.66 -2.87 -9.77
C ARG A 49 -5.42 -2.13 -10.22
N ASN A 50 -4.87 -1.24 -9.39
CA ASN A 50 -3.62 -0.56 -9.69
C ASN A 50 -2.43 -1.52 -9.78
N TRP A 51 -2.40 -2.57 -8.96
CA TRP A 51 -1.36 -3.58 -9.02
C TRP A 51 -1.39 -4.36 -10.34
N GLU A 52 -2.57 -4.75 -10.80
CA GLU A 52 -2.77 -5.41 -12.10
C GLU A 52 -2.38 -4.49 -13.26
N ALA A 53 -2.87 -3.25 -13.27
CA ALA A 53 -2.51 -2.24 -14.28
C ALA A 53 -0.99 -2.00 -14.32
N ALA A 54 -0.33 -1.88 -13.17
CA ALA A 54 1.11 -1.68 -13.08
C ALA A 54 1.89 -2.87 -13.65
N LYS A 55 1.43 -4.11 -13.44
CA LYS A 55 2.06 -5.31 -14.07
C LYS A 55 1.97 -5.27 -15.59
N GLU A 56 0.89 -4.71 -16.13
CA GLU A 56 0.67 -4.55 -17.57
C GLU A 56 1.30 -3.26 -18.13
N HIS A 57 2.04 -2.49 -17.33
CA HIS A 57 2.61 -1.19 -17.69
C HIS A 57 1.57 -0.16 -18.12
N GLN A 58 0.35 -0.27 -17.57
CA GLN A 58 -0.73 0.70 -17.75
C GLN A 58 -0.71 1.78 -16.67
N ASP A 59 -1.49 2.83 -16.89
CA ASP A 59 -1.65 3.92 -15.93
C ASP A 59 -2.36 3.47 -14.66
N ILE A 60 -1.77 3.82 -13.52
CA ILE A 60 -2.39 3.63 -12.20
C ILE A 60 -3.27 4.82 -11.85
N GLN A 61 -4.39 4.55 -11.18
CA GLN A 61 -5.32 5.58 -10.72
C GLN A 61 -4.90 6.13 -9.36
N LYS A 62 -5.17 7.43 -9.13
CA LYS A 62 -5.01 8.00 -7.80
C LYS A 62 -6.10 7.44 -6.88
N ILE A 63 -5.69 7.02 -5.69
CA ILE A 63 -6.59 6.54 -4.64
C ILE A 63 -6.71 7.64 -3.60
N ASN A 64 -7.93 7.89 -3.11
CA ASN A 64 -8.19 8.93 -2.13
C ASN A 64 -7.44 8.67 -0.82
N PRO A 65 -6.92 9.72 -0.14
CA PRO A 65 -6.21 9.56 1.12
C PRO A 65 -7.17 9.19 2.27
N LEU A 66 -6.59 8.67 3.36
CA LEU A 66 -7.29 8.47 4.62
C LEU A 66 -7.41 9.82 5.36
N ILE A 67 -8.37 10.65 4.92
CA ILE A 67 -8.70 12.01 5.41
C ILE A 67 -7.74 13.10 4.93
#